data_AF-A0A286G7A8-F1
#
_entry.id   AF-A0A286G7A8-F1
#
_cell.length_a   1.000
_cell.length_b   1.000
_cell.length_c   1.000
_cell.angle_alpha   90.00
_cell.angle_beta   90.00
_cell.angle_gamma   90.00
#
_symmetry.space_group_name_H-M   'P 1'
#
loop_
_entity.id
_entity.type
_entity.pdbx_description
1 polymer ?
#
loop_
_entity_poly.entity_id
_entity_poly.type
_entity_poly.pdbx_seq_one_letter_code
_entity_poly.pdbx_strand_id
1 'polypeptide(L)'
;MSLHHAPQPPMACRSRRPVYWRALNTGLTAAALLMLGLPEADAQPLEKTTCFGRPATITGSGTINGTPGPDVIVGSPGDDVIDGLGGNDLICGLNGNDDIRGGLGNDKIDAGAGDDVVGGDVATFDAPARGGGNDLLLLGPGDDRASGDSVAVGGDASGGGDDWIDGGPGDDGIAGDSTAFTSVDGASGGHAQGAGDDVILGGQGVGDNLRGDSNAILGASGSGGDDILDLGSDGGLFAIGDHNTATAGATATGAGNDRITGGSAAELLIGDSAADNVTKAGKDVIRGRGGNDQLFGDNTNVDGTATVGTAGGRDRLFGGEGDDTLRAGPANDLLDGGPQTDFCDGEAGNHNVAVRCETVENAVGR
;
A
#
# COMPACT_ATOMS: atom_id res chain seq x y z
N MET A 1 -32.36 43.96 38.29
CA MET A 1 -33.72 43.48 37.98
C MET A 1 -33.57 42.26 37.09
N SER A 2 -33.41 41.08 37.70
CA SER A 2 -34.46 40.07 37.97
C SER A 2 -34.89 39.26 36.73
N LEU A 3 -34.18 38.15 36.55
CA LEU A 3 -34.68 36.77 36.31
C LEU A 3 -36.21 36.56 36.27
N HIS A 4 -36.73 35.84 35.27
CA HIS A 4 -37.14 34.41 35.37
C HIS A 4 -38.00 33.86 34.20
N HIS A 5 -37.61 32.65 33.77
CA HIS A 5 -38.39 31.44 33.43
C HIS A 5 -39.42 31.38 32.27
N ALA A 6 -39.12 30.49 31.31
CA ALA A 6 -40.07 29.71 30.49
C ALA A 6 -40.79 28.62 31.35
N PRO A 7 -41.87 27.94 30.92
CA PRO A 7 -41.86 26.94 29.82
C PRO A 7 -43.19 26.72 29.01
N GLN A 8 -43.10 25.92 27.93
CA GLN A 8 -44.20 25.30 27.12
C GLN A 8 -44.68 23.95 27.75
N PRO A 9 -45.53 23.10 27.10
CA PRO A 9 -46.89 23.19 26.53
C PRO A 9 -47.87 22.22 27.28
N PRO A 10 -49.06 21.82 26.76
CA PRO A 10 -49.14 20.49 26.09
C PRO A 10 -50.27 20.28 25.03
N MET A 11 -50.12 19.16 24.30
CA MET A 11 -51.11 18.53 23.41
C MET A 11 -52.27 17.87 24.18
N ALA A 12 -53.41 17.65 23.51
CA ALA A 12 -54.41 16.66 23.93
C ALA A 12 -55.08 15.94 22.76
N CYS A 13 -54.89 14.62 22.73
CA CYS A 13 -55.60 13.60 21.96
C CYS A 13 -56.92 13.23 22.67
N ARG A 14 -58.01 12.88 21.96
CA ARG A 14 -59.03 11.97 22.51
C ARG A 14 -59.89 11.26 21.45
N SER A 15 -60.02 9.96 21.68
CA SER A 15 -60.79 8.95 20.95
C SER A 15 -62.26 8.89 21.38
N ARG A 16 -63.12 8.23 20.55
CA ARG A 16 -63.98 7.07 20.91
C ARG A 16 -64.95 6.68 19.77
N ARG A 17 -64.95 5.38 19.38
CA ARG A 17 -66.05 4.64 18.69
C ARG A 17 -67.01 4.06 19.78
N PRO A 18 -68.04 3.19 19.54
CA PRO A 18 -68.78 2.75 18.32
C PRO A 18 -70.34 2.70 18.51
N VAL A 19 -71.12 2.34 17.49
CA VAL A 19 -72.48 1.74 17.64
C VAL A 19 -72.69 0.62 16.59
N TYR A 20 -73.26 -0.50 17.03
CA TYR A 20 -73.52 -1.75 16.29
C TYR A 20 -75.02 -1.95 15.94
N TRP A 21 -75.27 -2.94 15.05
CA TRP A 21 -76.51 -3.69 14.73
C TRP A 21 -77.30 -3.16 13.51
N ARG A 22 -77.76 -3.97 12.53
CA ARG A 22 -78.20 -5.38 12.49
C ARG A 22 -77.95 -6.05 11.12
N ALA A 23 -77.84 -7.37 11.14
CA ALA A 23 -77.82 -8.27 9.99
C ALA A 23 -79.23 -8.50 9.38
N LEU A 24 -79.28 -8.75 8.06
CA LEU A 24 -80.27 -9.65 7.45
C LEU A 24 -79.66 -10.34 6.22
N ASN A 25 -79.63 -11.67 6.29
CA ASN A 25 -79.30 -12.61 5.23
C ASN A 25 -80.40 -12.66 4.16
N THR A 26 -80.03 -12.72 2.88
CA THR A 26 -80.65 -13.59 1.87
C THR A 26 -79.72 -13.73 0.66
N GLY A 27 -79.60 -14.96 0.13
CA GLY A 27 -79.28 -15.17 -1.29
C GLY A 27 -78.00 -15.94 -1.60
N LEU A 28 -78.16 -17.25 -1.83
CA LEU A 28 -77.24 -18.15 -2.54
C LEU A 28 -76.68 -17.54 -3.85
N THR A 29 -75.37 -17.62 -4.04
CA THR A 29 -74.74 -18.29 -5.19
C THR A 29 -73.35 -18.79 -4.78
N ALA A 30 -73.16 -20.11 -4.76
CA ALA A 30 -71.86 -20.71 -4.57
C ALA A 30 -71.06 -20.56 -5.88
N ALA A 31 -70.21 -19.53 -5.95
CA ALA A 31 -69.11 -19.50 -6.89
C ALA A 31 -67.97 -20.33 -6.28
N ALA A 32 -67.70 -21.50 -6.86
CA ALA A 32 -66.48 -22.23 -6.58
C ALA A 32 -65.29 -21.39 -7.06
N LEU A 33 -64.71 -20.60 -6.15
CA LEU A 33 -63.47 -19.89 -6.39
C LEU A 33 -62.37 -20.95 -6.37
N LEU A 34 -61.90 -21.32 -7.57
CA LEU A 34 -60.69 -22.11 -7.74
C LEU A 34 -59.55 -21.24 -7.19
N MET A 35 -59.17 -21.46 -5.92
CA MET A 35 -57.94 -20.96 -5.34
C MET A 35 -56.80 -21.64 -6.10
N LEU A 36 -56.42 -21.06 -7.24
CA LEU A 36 -55.11 -21.28 -7.82
C LEU A 36 -54.11 -20.79 -6.76
N GLY A 37 -53.53 -21.73 -6.02
CA GLY A 37 -52.35 -21.47 -5.21
C GLY A 37 -51.27 -20.96 -6.16
N LEU A 38 -51.15 -19.63 -6.23
CA LEU A 38 -49.95 -19.03 -6.77
C LEU A 38 -48.82 -19.51 -5.86
N PRO A 39 -47.72 -20.06 -6.40
CA PRO A 39 -46.56 -20.27 -5.56
C PRO A 39 -46.22 -18.90 -4.98
N GLU A 40 -46.22 -18.79 -3.66
CA GLU A 40 -45.51 -17.72 -2.99
C GLU A 40 -44.11 -17.79 -3.57
N ALA A 41 -43.78 -16.82 -4.42
CA ALA A 41 -42.42 -16.66 -4.87
C ALA A 41 -41.62 -16.47 -3.59
N ASP A 42 -40.90 -17.52 -3.20
CA ASP A 42 -39.90 -17.44 -2.15
C ASP A 42 -38.99 -16.29 -2.56
N ALA A 43 -39.20 -15.13 -1.95
CA ALA A 43 -38.25 -14.04 -1.99
C ALA A 43 -37.03 -14.57 -1.26
N GLN A 44 -36.12 -15.18 -2.02
CA GLN A 44 -34.79 -15.50 -1.53
C GLN A 44 -34.26 -14.21 -0.89
N PRO A 45 -33.82 -14.24 0.38
CA PRO A 45 -33.24 -13.05 0.98
C PRO A 45 -32.14 -12.58 0.04
N LEU A 46 -32.15 -11.29 -0.32
CA LEU A 46 -31.05 -10.67 -1.04
C LEU A 46 -29.79 -11.02 -0.25
N GLU A 47 -28.94 -11.89 -0.81
CA GLU A 47 -27.60 -12.14 -0.30
C GLU A 47 -26.95 -10.77 -0.20
N LYS A 48 -26.78 -10.29 1.03
CA LYS A 48 -26.30 -8.94 1.27
C LYS A 48 -24.83 -8.97 0.86
N THR A 49 -24.47 -8.23 -0.21
CA THR A 49 -23.09 -8.13 -0.68
C THR A 49 -22.16 -7.86 0.51
N THR A 50 -21.04 -8.57 0.58
CA THR A 50 -20.10 -8.48 1.70
C THR A 50 -18.70 -8.14 1.23
N CYS A 51 -17.95 -7.40 2.03
CA CYS A 51 -16.51 -7.22 1.91
C CYS A 51 -15.84 -7.73 3.19
N PHE A 52 -14.81 -8.57 3.07
CA PHE A 52 -14.17 -9.25 4.21
C PHE A 52 -15.16 -9.90 5.21
N GLY A 53 -16.24 -10.48 4.69
CA GLY A 53 -17.29 -11.12 5.48
C GLY A 53 -18.19 -10.16 6.26
N ARG A 54 -18.04 -8.84 6.09
CA ARG A 54 -18.94 -7.83 6.65
C ARG A 54 -19.95 -7.37 5.61
N PRO A 55 -21.23 -7.19 5.97
CA PRO A 55 -22.22 -6.76 5.00
C PRO A 55 -22.04 -5.29 4.61
N ALA A 56 -22.08 -5.00 3.31
CA ALA A 56 -21.86 -3.67 2.76
C ALA A 56 -22.80 -2.61 3.37
N THR A 57 -22.23 -1.43 3.67
CA THR A 57 -22.95 -0.18 3.95
C THR A 57 -23.21 0.58 2.66
N ILE A 58 -22.30 0.48 1.70
CA ILE A 58 -22.33 1.17 0.41
C ILE A 58 -22.02 0.16 -0.70
N THR A 59 -22.80 0.20 -1.77
CA THR A 59 -22.57 -0.57 -3.00
C THR A 59 -22.83 0.33 -4.20
N GLY A 60 -22.03 0.26 -5.25
CA GLY A 60 -22.17 1.14 -6.40
C GLY A 60 -21.42 0.65 -7.64
N SER A 61 -21.33 1.53 -8.64
CA SER A 61 -20.51 1.37 -9.84
C SER A 61 -20.12 2.76 -10.37
N GLY A 62 -18.97 2.90 -11.03
CA GLY A 62 -18.38 4.18 -11.38
C GLY A 62 -17.85 4.89 -10.14
N THR A 63 -18.30 6.12 -9.87
CA THR A 63 -17.85 6.87 -8.69
C THR A 63 -18.62 6.51 -7.44
N ILE A 64 -17.91 6.07 -6.40
CA ILE A 64 -18.43 5.66 -5.11
C ILE A 64 -17.72 6.47 -4.02
N ASN A 65 -18.48 7.22 -3.23
CA ASN A 65 -17.93 7.95 -2.09
C ASN A 65 -18.47 7.32 -0.79
N GLY A 66 -17.56 7.05 0.13
CA GLY A 66 -17.79 6.69 1.51
C GLY A 66 -18.34 7.86 2.32
N THR A 67 -18.14 7.77 3.62
CA THR A 67 -18.52 8.78 4.60
C THR A 67 -17.32 9.12 5.48
N PRO A 68 -17.35 10.20 6.28
CA PRO A 68 -16.27 10.48 7.23
C PRO A 68 -16.19 9.49 8.42
N GLY A 69 -16.80 8.31 8.34
CA GLY A 69 -16.74 7.29 9.37
C GLY A 69 -16.75 5.89 8.76
N PRO A 70 -16.58 4.83 9.59
CA PRO A 70 -16.30 3.49 9.10
C PRO A 70 -17.36 2.92 8.16
N ASP A 71 -16.94 2.57 6.95
CA ASP A 71 -17.76 2.04 5.89
C ASP A 71 -17.36 0.62 5.48
N VAL A 72 -18.30 -0.06 4.83
CA VAL A 72 -18.07 -1.32 4.13
C VAL A 72 -18.53 -1.08 2.69
N ILE A 73 -17.58 -0.81 1.81
CA ILE A 73 -17.80 -0.43 0.43
C ILE A 73 -17.55 -1.64 -0.46
N VAL A 74 -18.48 -1.91 -1.38
CA VAL A 74 -18.26 -2.89 -2.45
C VAL A 74 -18.53 -2.21 -3.79
N GLY A 75 -17.53 -2.24 -4.66
CA GLY A 75 -17.60 -1.80 -6.05
C GLY A 75 -18.43 -2.75 -6.92
N SER A 76 -18.07 -2.76 -8.19
CA SER A 76 -18.71 -3.49 -9.26
C SER A 76 -17.66 -4.27 -10.06
N PRO A 77 -18.07 -5.22 -10.94
CA PRO A 77 -17.10 -5.95 -11.77
C PRO A 77 -16.46 -5.15 -12.91
N GLY A 78 -16.51 -3.81 -12.89
CA GLY A 78 -15.84 -2.98 -13.87
C GLY A 78 -15.37 -1.68 -13.24
N ASP A 79 -14.56 -0.93 -14.00
CA ASP A 79 -13.76 0.20 -13.52
C ASP A 79 -14.54 1.20 -12.63
N ASP A 80 -14.12 1.28 -11.38
CA ASP A 80 -14.68 2.13 -10.34
C ASP A 80 -13.68 3.18 -9.85
N VAL A 81 -14.21 4.28 -9.30
CA VAL A 81 -13.45 5.27 -8.54
C VAL A 81 -14.03 5.31 -7.15
N ILE A 82 -13.29 4.82 -6.17
CA ILE A 82 -13.76 4.64 -4.79
C ILE A 82 -12.96 5.55 -3.86
N ASP A 83 -13.65 6.36 -3.06
CA ASP A 83 -13.06 7.21 -2.03
C ASP A 83 -13.74 6.94 -0.69
N GLY A 84 -13.06 6.28 0.25
CA GLY A 84 -13.57 5.99 1.59
C GLY A 84 -13.70 7.24 2.47
N LEU A 85 -12.99 8.32 2.12
CA LEU A 85 -12.89 9.60 2.81
C LEU A 85 -12.19 9.51 4.17
N GLY A 86 -12.78 8.86 5.16
CA GLY A 86 -12.07 8.64 6.41
C GLY A 86 -12.89 7.83 7.40
N GLY A 87 -12.23 7.26 8.39
CA GLY A 87 -12.80 6.15 9.12
C GLY A 87 -11.84 4.98 9.06
N ASN A 88 -12.35 3.79 9.32
CA ASN A 88 -11.56 2.56 9.17
C ASN A 88 -12.42 1.65 8.31
N ASP A 89 -12.17 1.72 7.02
CA ASP A 89 -13.04 1.26 5.97
C ASP A 89 -12.66 -0.14 5.52
N LEU A 90 -13.65 -0.87 5.03
CA LEU A 90 -13.48 -2.13 4.34
C LEU A 90 -13.92 -1.93 2.89
N ILE A 91 -12.98 -1.92 1.97
CA ILE A 91 -13.23 -1.63 0.56
C ILE A 91 -12.90 -2.86 -0.28
N CYS A 92 -13.84 -3.27 -1.14
CA CYS A 92 -13.64 -4.33 -2.13
C CYS A 92 -13.99 -3.79 -3.52
N GLY A 93 -13.01 -3.60 -4.41
CA GLY A 93 -13.18 -3.11 -5.79
C GLY A 93 -13.85 -4.15 -6.69
N LEU A 94 -13.37 -5.40 -6.61
CA LEU A 94 -13.80 -6.61 -7.32
C LEU A 94 -13.03 -6.88 -8.61
N ASN A 95 -13.57 -6.53 -9.78
CA ASN A 95 -12.85 -6.71 -11.03
C ASN A 95 -12.89 -5.36 -11.76
N GLY A 96 -11.99 -5.16 -12.70
CA GLY A 96 -11.89 -3.90 -13.43
C GLY A 96 -10.62 -3.17 -13.02
N ASN A 97 -10.35 -2.07 -13.69
CA ASN A 97 -9.19 -1.24 -13.35
C ASN A 97 -9.68 -0.09 -12.48
N ASP A 98 -9.50 -0.22 -11.17
CA ASP A 98 -10.09 0.64 -10.15
C ASP A 98 -9.10 1.73 -9.66
N ASP A 99 -9.63 2.90 -9.29
CA ASP A 99 -8.91 3.96 -8.56
C ASP A 99 -9.49 4.04 -7.15
N ILE A 100 -8.78 3.48 -6.17
CA ILE A 100 -9.26 3.30 -4.80
C ILE A 100 -8.42 4.13 -3.84
N ARG A 101 -9.11 4.89 -2.99
CA ARG A 101 -8.55 5.63 -1.85
C ARG A 101 -9.27 5.18 -0.59
N GLY A 102 -8.55 4.65 0.40
CA GLY A 102 -9.13 4.37 1.71
C GLY A 102 -9.57 5.67 2.41
N GLY A 103 -8.74 6.70 2.30
CA GLY A 103 -8.96 7.96 2.99
C GLY A 103 -8.33 7.92 4.37
N LEU A 104 -8.70 8.84 5.26
CA LEU A 104 -8.00 8.93 6.55
C LEU A 104 -8.35 7.76 7.47
N GLY A 105 -7.35 7.02 7.94
CA GLY A 105 -7.49 6.11 9.07
C GLY A 105 -6.73 4.81 8.88
N ASN A 106 -7.33 3.69 9.28
CA ASN A 106 -6.70 2.38 9.06
C ASN A 106 -7.69 1.52 8.29
N ASP A 107 -7.44 1.42 7.01
CA ASP A 107 -8.32 0.88 6.01
C ASP A 107 -7.87 -0.51 5.57
N LYS A 108 -8.82 -1.26 5.06
CA LYS A 108 -8.54 -2.56 4.46
C LYS A 108 -9.15 -2.59 3.08
N ILE A 109 -8.30 -2.78 2.09
CA ILE A 109 -8.64 -2.69 0.68
C ILE A 109 -8.32 -4.03 0.00
N ASP A 110 -9.27 -4.55 -0.77
CA ASP A 110 -9.11 -5.62 -1.74
C ASP A 110 -9.51 -5.04 -3.09
N ALA A 111 -8.53 -4.63 -3.90
CA ALA A 111 -8.78 -3.96 -5.17
C ALA A 111 -9.39 -4.95 -6.17
N GLY A 112 -8.75 -6.11 -6.28
CA GLY A 112 -9.39 -7.31 -6.77
C GLY A 112 -8.67 -7.85 -7.99
N ALA A 113 -9.13 -7.60 -9.21
CA ALA A 113 -8.44 -8.05 -10.41
C ALA A 113 -8.58 -7.03 -11.53
N GLY A 114 -7.48 -6.75 -12.21
CA GLY A 114 -7.34 -5.66 -13.16
C GLY A 114 -6.16 -4.79 -12.76
N ASP A 115 -5.82 -3.81 -13.60
CA ASP A 115 -4.68 -2.94 -13.31
C ASP A 115 -5.18 -1.77 -12.44
N ASP A 116 -4.95 -1.87 -11.14
CA ASP A 116 -5.52 -1.01 -10.12
C ASP A 116 -4.54 0.11 -9.67
N VAL A 117 -5.12 1.20 -9.18
CA VAL A 117 -4.39 2.29 -8.51
C VAL A 117 -4.96 2.46 -7.11
N VAL A 118 -4.15 2.16 -6.09
CA VAL A 118 -4.60 2.14 -4.70
C VAL A 118 -3.75 3.08 -3.84
N GLY A 119 -4.42 3.93 -3.06
CA GLY A 119 -3.82 4.63 -1.92
C GLY A 119 -4.55 4.22 -0.65
N GLY A 120 -3.83 3.91 0.44
CA GLY A 120 -4.51 3.75 1.73
C GLY A 120 -5.15 5.05 2.18
N ASP A 121 -4.53 6.21 1.92
CA ASP A 121 -5.12 7.52 2.22
C ASP A 121 -5.57 8.33 0.99
N VAL A 122 -5.26 9.63 1.00
CA VAL A 122 -5.80 10.66 0.14
C VAL A 122 -4.88 10.89 -1.03
N ALA A 123 -5.47 11.00 -2.23
CA ALA A 123 -4.76 11.45 -3.42
C ALA A 123 -5.19 12.87 -3.80
N THR A 124 -4.22 13.72 -4.15
CA THR A 124 -4.50 15.12 -4.55
C THR A 124 -3.71 15.57 -5.78
N PHE A 125 -4.24 16.58 -6.47
CA PHE A 125 -3.61 17.22 -7.62
C PHE A 125 -3.40 18.72 -7.33
N ASP A 126 -2.17 19.22 -7.54
CA ASP A 126 -1.71 20.58 -7.25
C ASP A 126 -1.96 21.05 -5.80
N ALA A 127 -2.04 20.11 -4.86
CA ALA A 127 -2.23 20.37 -3.44
C ALA A 127 -1.43 19.36 -2.59
N PRO A 128 -1.12 19.69 -1.33
CA PRO A 128 -0.54 18.70 -0.43
C PRO A 128 -1.56 17.60 -0.08
N ALA A 129 -1.11 16.35 -0.12
CA ALA A 129 -1.83 15.19 0.41
C ALA A 129 -1.33 14.90 1.83
N ARG A 130 -2.24 14.64 2.77
CA ARG A 130 -1.90 14.34 4.16
C ARG A 130 -2.78 13.23 4.69
N GLY A 131 -2.15 12.16 5.12
CA GLY A 131 -2.75 10.98 5.71
C GLY A 131 -1.78 10.37 6.73
N GLY A 132 -1.94 9.10 6.98
CA GLY A 132 -1.23 8.26 7.92
C GLY A 132 -2.17 7.14 8.30
N GLY A 133 -1.66 5.93 8.39
CA GLY A 133 -2.50 4.79 8.69
C GLY A 133 -1.67 3.59 9.06
N ASN A 134 -2.34 2.51 9.40
CA ASN A 134 -1.73 1.20 9.22
C ASN A 134 -2.75 0.46 8.38
N ASP A 135 -2.50 0.46 7.09
CA ASP A 135 -3.41 0.00 6.06
C ASP A 135 -3.05 -1.42 5.63
N LEU A 136 -4.06 -2.11 5.11
CA LEU A 136 -3.89 -3.43 4.52
C LEU A 136 -4.44 -3.42 3.10
N LEU A 137 -3.53 -3.45 2.14
CA LEU A 137 -3.83 -3.39 0.72
C LEU A 137 -3.56 -4.76 0.08
N LEU A 138 -4.60 -5.33 -0.52
CA LEU A 138 -4.53 -6.52 -1.36
C LEU A 138 -4.86 -6.07 -2.78
N LEU A 139 -3.88 -6.01 -3.68
CA LEU A 139 -4.09 -5.47 -5.02
C LEU A 139 -4.69 -6.55 -5.93
N GLY A 140 -4.08 -7.74 -5.94
CA GLY A 140 -4.61 -8.92 -6.60
C GLY A 140 -3.93 -9.16 -7.95
N PRO A 141 -4.59 -9.78 -8.94
CA PRO A 141 -3.97 -9.98 -10.25
C PRO A 141 -4.11 -8.74 -11.15
N GLY A 142 -3.00 -8.24 -11.68
CA GLY A 142 -2.95 -7.07 -12.56
C GLY A 142 -1.62 -6.32 -12.42
N ASP A 143 -1.32 -5.39 -13.32
CA ASP A 143 -0.12 -4.55 -13.17
C ASP A 143 -0.47 -3.31 -12.33
N ASP A 144 -0.27 -3.39 -11.01
CA ASP A 144 -0.86 -2.46 -10.05
C ASP A 144 0.09 -1.32 -9.64
N ARG A 145 -0.51 -0.25 -9.09
CA ARG A 145 0.22 0.82 -8.41
C ARG A 145 -0.35 1.08 -7.02
N ALA A 146 0.49 1.02 -6.00
CA ALA A 146 0.07 1.28 -4.63
C ALA A 146 0.97 2.24 -3.86
N SER A 147 0.35 2.98 -2.95
CA SER A 147 0.98 3.71 -1.84
C SER A 147 0.20 3.33 -0.58
N GLY A 148 0.86 2.93 0.50
CA GLY A 148 0.15 2.67 1.76
C GLY A 148 -0.49 3.94 2.30
N ASP A 149 0.13 5.12 2.16
CA ASP A 149 -0.52 6.37 2.57
C ASP A 149 -1.00 7.25 1.39
N SER A 150 -0.43 8.46 1.29
CA SER A 150 -0.93 9.59 0.56
C SER A 150 -0.20 9.76 -0.76
N VAL A 151 -0.95 10.16 -1.78
CA VAL A 151 -0.41 10.42 -3.12
C VAL A 151 -0.62 11.89 -3.51
N ALA A 152 0.43 12.59 -3.94
CA ALA A 152 0.33 13.95 -4.43
C ALA A 152 0.94 14.10 -5.82
N VAL A 153 0.19 14.67 -6.77
CA VAL A 153 0.72 15.10 -8.07
C VAL A 153 0.74 16.62 -8.10
N GLY A 154 1.92 17.24 -8.20
CA GLY A 154 2.05 18.70 -8.13
C GLY A 154 1.99 19.28 -6.71
N GLY A 155 1.96 18.42 -5.69
CA GLY A 155 2.04 18.79 -4.29
C GLY A 155 3.03 17.92 -3.52
N ASP A 156 3.09 18.13 -2.22
CA ASP A 156 3.85 17.29 -1.30
C ASP A 156 2.91 16.26 -0.66
N ALA A 157 3.36 15.03 -0.51
CA ALA A 157 2.63 13.99 0.20
C ALA A 157 3.22 13.80 1.60
N SER A 158 2.36 13.54 2.59
CA SER A 158 2.81 13.11 3.90
C SER A 158 1.86 12.09 4.50
N GLY A 159 2.40 11.12 5.21
CA GLY A 159 1.67 10.04 5.88
C GLY A 159 2.68 8.96 6.18
N GLY A 160 2.47 8.22 7.24
CA GLY A 160 3.29 7.07 7.56
C GLY A 160 2.55 6.15 8.51
N GLY A 161 3.11 4.98 8.69
CA GLY A 161 2.67 3.97 9.64
C GLY A 161 2.85 2.59 9.04
N ASP A 162 2.75 1.57 9.89
CA ASP A 162 3.17 0.23 9.49
C ASP A 162 2.11 -0.41 8.59
N ASP A 163 2.36 -0.41 7.29
CA ASP A 163 1.44 -0.87 6.26
C ASP A 163 1.74 -2.31 5.82
N TRP A 164 0.70 -2.98 5.31
CA TRP A 164 0.83 -4.30 4.72
C TRP A 164 0.27 -4.27 3.30
N ILE A 165 1.14 -4.48 2.32
CA ILE A 165 0.78 -4.45 0.90
C ILE A 165 1.15 -5.79 0.26
N ASP A 166 0.17 -6.43 -0.37
CA ASP A 166 0.33 -7.63 -1.20
C ASP A 166 -0.07 -7.25 -2.63
N GLY A 167 0.93 -7.15 -3.50
CA GLY A 167 0.75 -6.86 -4.92
C GLY A 167 -0.04 -7.97 -5.58
N GLY A 168 0.53 -9.17 -5.58
CA GLY A 168 -0.11 -10.35 -6.14
C GLY A 168 0.50 -10.68 -7.49
N PRO A 169 -0.24 -11.30 -8.42
CA PRO A 169 0.31 -11.59 -9.74
C PRO A 169 0.26 -10.39 -10.69
N GLY A 170 1.40 -9.95 -11.21
CA GLY A 170 1.52 -8.86 -12.18
C GLY A 170 2.85 -8.12 -11.99
N ASP A 171 3.11 -7.10 -12.82
CA ASP A 171 4.30 -6.25 -12.63
C ASP A 171 3.92 -4.98 -11.85
N ASP A 172 4.17 -4.99 -10.54
CA ASP A 172 3.62 -4.00 -9.60
C ASP A 172 4.59 -2.86 -9.25
N GLY A 173 4.04 -1.68 -8.93
CA GLY A 173 4.80 -0.56 -8.38
C GLY A 173 4.26 -0.12 -7.02
N ILE A 174 5.04 -0.36 -5.97
CA ILE A 174 4.57 -0.20 -4.58
C ILE A 174 5.51 0.69 -3.78
N ALA A 175 4.94 1.61 -3.02
CA ALA A 175 5.58 2.32 -1.91
C ALA A 175 4.79 2.01 -0.63
N GLY A 176 5.47 1.72 0.48
CA GLY A 176 4.80 1.51 1.76
C GLY A 176 4.18 2.82 2.24
N ASP A 177 4.92 3.93 2.29
CA ASP A 177 4.31 5.19 2.74
C ASP A 177 3.70 6.04 1.57
N SER A 178 4.15 7.30 1.49
CA SER A 178 3.64 8.38 0.67
C SER A 178 4.40 8.51 -0.65
N THR A 179 3.65 8.87 -1.70
CA THR A 179 4.19 9.10 -3.04
C THR A 179 3.95 10.53 -3.51
N ALA A 180 5.00 11.23 -3.97
CA ALA A 180 4.90 12.60 -4.47
C ALA A 180 5.57 12.79 -5.84
N PHE A 181 4.79 13.30 -6.79
CA PHE A 181 5.21 13.68 -8.13
C PHE A 181 5.20 15.21 -8.30
N THR A 182 6.08 15.75 -9.14
CA THR A 182 6.04 17.17 -9.51
C THR A 182 4.87 17.46 -10.46
N SER A 183 4.41 18.70 -10.46
CA SER A 183 3.43 19.20 -11.42
C SER A 183 4.01 19.17 -12.85
N VAL A 184 3.14 19.19 -13.86
CA VAL A 184 3.55 19.22 -15.28
C VAL A 184 4.39 20.44 -15.66
N ASP A 185 4.34 21.52 -14.86
CA ASP A 185 5.18 22.71 -15.04
C ASP A 185 6.51 22.65 -14.27
N GLY A 186 6.75 21.55 -13.53
CA GLY A 186 7.97 21.28 -12.76
C GLY A 186 8.24 22.27 -11.63
N ALA A 187 7.25 23.10 -11.26
CA ALA A 187 7.48 24.26 -10.40
C ALA A 187 7.04 24.06 -8.95
N SER A 188 6.21 23.05 -8.64
CA SER A 188 5.63 22.84 -7.31
C SER A 188 5.53 21.35 -6.94
N GLY A 189 5.62 21.07 -5.65
CA GLY A 189 5.45 19.72 -5.09
C GLY A 189 6.63 18.78 -5.33
N GLY A 190 6.40 17.48 -5.12
CA GLY A 190 7.38 16.44 -5.37
C GLY A 190 8.22 16.04 -4.16
N HIS A 191 7.85 16.46 -2.94
CA HIS A 191 8.41 15.91 -1.71
C HIS A 191 7.44 14.93 -1.07
N ALA A 192 7.94 13.78 -0.63
CA ALA A 192 7.18 12.83 0.16
C ALA A 192 7.76 12.76 1.58
N GLN A 193 6.90 12.57 2.57
CA GLN A 193 7.31 12.33 3.95
C GLN A 193 6.51 11.16 4.49
N GLY A 194 7.19 10.26 5.18
CA GLY A 194 6.56 9.06 5.70
C GLY A 194 7.61 8.17 6.32
N ALA A 195 7.15 7.33 7.24
CA ALA A 195 7.91 6.22 7.76
C ALA A 195 6.94 5.28 8.47
N GLY A 196 7.22 3.99 8.38
CA GLY A 196 6.52 2.92 9.03
C GLY A 196 7.35 1.65 8.91
N ASP A 197 7.14 0.66 9.77
CA ASP A 197 7.77 -0.65 9.57
C ASP A 197 6.90 -1.46 8.60
N ASP A 198 7.15 -1.34 7.30
CA ASP A 198 6.25 -1.81 6.25
C ASP A 198 6.50 -3.26 5.83
N VAL A 199 5.43 -3.93 5.39
CA VAL A 199 5.50 -5.27 4.80
C VAL A 199 4.98 -5.23 3.38
N ILE A 200 5.86 -5.44 2.42
CA ILE A 200 5.53 -5.40 1.00
C ILE A 200 5.90 -6.73 0.34
N LEU A 201 4.89 -7.36 -0.25
CA LEU A 201 5.01 -8.59 -1.01
C LEU A 201 4.69 -8.26 -2.48
N GLY A 202 5.67 -8.35 -3.38
CA GLY A 202 5.45 -8.13 -4.81
C GLY A 202 4.55 -9.22 -5.39
N GLY A 203 4.91 -10.49 -5.17
CA GLY A 203 4.06 -11.63 -5.51
C GLY A 203 4.60 -12.41 -6.70
N GLN A 204 3.90 -12.43 -7.83
CA GLN A 204 4.37 -13.08 -9.05
C GLN A 204 4.42 -12.05 -10.17
N GLY A 205 5.60 -11.53 -10.43
CA GLY A 205 5.91 -10.54 -11.45
C GLY A 205 7.38 -10.65 -11.84
N VAL A 206 7.79 -10.03 -12.94
CA VAL A 206 9.22 -9.82 -13.20
C VAL A 206 9.58 -8.34 -13.26
N GLY A 207 8.58 -7.47 -13.22
CA GLY A 207 8.69 -6.02 -13.26
C GLY A 207 8.45 -5.32 -11.92
N ASP A 208 8.30 -6.07 -10.82
CA ASP A 208 8.01 -5.52 -9.51
C ASP A 208 9.06 -4.49 -9.08
N ASN A 209 8.59 -3.36 -8.57
CA ASN A 209 9.42 -2.30 -8.04
C ASN A 209 8.90 -1.83 -6.68
N LEU A 210 9.62 -2.22 -5.63
CA LEU A 210 9.19 -2.04 -4.24
C LEU A 210 10.05 -0.98 -3.54
N ARG A 211 9.41 -0.17 -2.70
CA ARG A 211 10.02 0.82 -1.81
C ARG A 211 9.36 0.67 -0.46
N GLY A 212 10.12 0.46 0.62
CA GLY A 212 9.54 0.34 1.96
C GLY A 212 8.88 1.65 2.34
N ASP A 213 9.62 2.75 2.40
CA ASP A 213 8.99 4.03 2.75
C ASP A 213 8.48 4.84 1.50
N SER A 214 8.79 6.14 1.50
CA SER A 214 8.32 7.16 0.58
C SER A 214 9.00 7.16 -0.79
N ASN A 215 8.21 7.51 -1.81
CA ASN A 215 8.68 7.74 -3.17
C ASN A 215 8.48 9.20 -3.59
N ALA A 216 9.55 9.88 -4.01
CA ALA A 216 9.49 11.29 -4.35
C ALA A 216 10.28 11.64 -5.62
N ILE A 217 9.91 12.75 -6.26
CA ILE A 217 10.72 13.29 -7.36
C ILE A 217 11.88 14.15 -6.83
N LEU A 218 11.63 15.04 -5.86
CA LEU A 218 12.61 16.05 -5.41
C LEU A 218 13.28 15.73 -4.08
N GLY A 219 12.57 15.08 -3.17
CA GLY A 219 13.14 14.69 -1.88
C GLY A 219 12.16 13.88 -1.03
N ALA A 220 12.70 12.97 -0.25
CA ALA A 220 11.96 12.11 0.64
C ALA A 220 12.53 12.22 2.06
N SER A 221 11.67 12.19 3.08
CA SER A 221 12.14 12.32 4.46
C SER A 221 11.25 11.60 5.47
N GLY A 222 11.87 10.93 6.43
CA GLY A 222 11.21 10.13 7.45
C GLY A 222 12.19 9.55 8.44
N SER A 223 11.72 8.58 9.22
CA SER A 223 12.61 7.76 10.05
C SER A 223 13.38 6.73 9.24
N GLY A 224 12.80 6.15 8.19
CA GLY A 224 13.36 5.04 7.41
C GLY A 224 12.68 3.66 7.60
N GLY A 225 11.54 3.56 8.28
CA GLY A 225 11.05 2.23 8.70
C GLY A 225 12.03 1.22 9.33
N ASP A 226 11.65 -0.06 9.34
CA ASP A 226 12.46 -1.28 9.51
C ASP A 226 11.70 -2.31 8.65
N ASP A 227 11.93 -2.30 7.33
CA ASP A 227 10.96 -2.80 6.36
C ASP A 227 11.21 -4.26 5.95
N ILE A 228 10.14 -4.92 5.48
CA ILE A 228 10.20 -6.27 4.91
C ILE A 228 9.69 -6.24 3.47
N LEU A 229 10.61 -6.43 2.52
CA LEU A 229 10.32 -6.48 1.10
C LEU A 229 10.62 -7.88 0.55
N ASP A 230 9.67 -8.51 -0.13
CA ASP A 230 9.87 -9.77 -0.89
C ASP A 230 9.36 -9.58 -2.32
N LEU A 231 10.27 -9.64 -3.29
CA LEU A 231 9.98 -9.55 -4.73
C LEU A 231 9.35 -10.84 -5.29
N GLY A 232 9.02 -11.81 -4.43
CA GLY A 232 8.45 -13.07 -4.89
C GLY A 232 9.50 -14.03 -5.45
N SER A 233 9.02 -15.13 -6.03
CA SER A 233 9.89 -16.25 -6.42
C SER A 233 10.52 -16.11 -7.80
N ASP A 234 9.84 -15.36 -8.67
CA ASP A 234 10.26 -14.93 -10.00
C ASP A 234 11.19 -13.73 -9.92
N GLY A 235 10.95 -12.81 -8.99
CA GLY A 235 11.80 -11.66 -8.71
C GLY A 235 11.17 -10.37 -9.17
N GLY A 236 11.99 -9.37 -9.48
CA GLY A 236 11.48 -8.09 -9.94
C GLY A 236 12.55 -7.25 -10.60
N LEU A 237 12.29 -5.95 -10.72
CA LEU A 237 13.26 -5.00 -11.22
C LEU A 237 14.16 -4.48 -10.09
N PHE A 238 13.56 -3.99 -9.00
CA PHE A 238 14.30 -3.49 -7.86
C PHE A 238 13.50 -3.48 -6.55
N ALA A 239 14.23 -3.47 -5.44
CA ALA A 239 13.71 -3.18 -4.11
C ALA A 239 14.64 -2.19 -3.38
N ILE A 240 14.03 -1.20 -2.73
CA ILE A 240 14.71 -0.18 -1.92
C ILE A 240 14.08 -0.26 -0.53
N GLY A 241 14.88 -0.43 0.53
CA GLY A 241 14.33 -0.51 1.89
C GLY A 241 13.65 0.79 2.26
N ASP A 242 14.38 1.91 2.26
CA ASP A 242 13.77 3.19 2.64
C ASP A 242 13.18 3.98 1.44
N HIS A 243 13.56 5.26 1.38
CA HIS A 243 13.11 6.28 0.48
C HIS A 243 13.75 6.19 -0.91
N ASN A 244 12.94 6.48 -1.93
CA ASN A 244 13.41 6.66 -3.29
C ASN A 244 13.23 8.11 -3.77
N THR A 245 14.24 8.61 -4.47
CA THR A 245 14.17 9.90 -5.17
C THR A 245 14.59 9.78 -6.64
N ALA A 246 13.97 10.57 -7.52
CA ALA A 246 14.20 10.45 -8.97
C ALA A 246 15.02 11.59 -9.61
N THR A 247 15.44 12.61 -8.85
CA THR A 247 16.15 13.78 -9.39
C THR A 247 17.57 13.85 -8.88
N ALA A 248 18.54 14.03 -9.77
CA ALA A 248 19.94 14.27 -9.38
C ALA A 248 20.06 15.46 -8.39
N GLY A 249 20.78 15.24 -7.30
CA GLY A 249 20.90 16.17 -6.17
C GLY A 249 19.74 16.13 -5.17
N ALA A 250 18.73 15.27 -5.37
CA ALA A 250 17.66 15.05 -4.40
C ALA A 250 18.22 14.50 -3.07
N THR A 251 17.44 14.70 -2.01
CA THR A 251 17.81 14.30 -0.65
C THR A 251 16.84 13.25 -0.13
N ALA A 252 17.37 12.19 0.46
CA ALA A 252 16.65 11.27 1.32
C ALA A 252 17.16 11.39 2.76
N THR A 253 16.26 11.46 3.74
CA THR A 253 16.64 11.45 5.16
C THR A 253 15.81 10.44 5.92
N GLY A 254 16.46 9.51 6.59
CA GLY A 254 15.81 8.32 7.14
C GLY A 254 16.79 7.16 6.96
N ALA A 255 16.65 6.13 7.80
CA ALA A 255 17.24 4.81 7.58
C ALA A 255 16.60 3.79 8.52
N GLY A 256 16.27 2.62 7.99
CA GLY A 256 15.77 1.43 8.66
C GLY A 256 16.73 0.26 8.64
N ASN A 257 16.45 -0.78 9.43
CA ASN A 257 17.16 -2.06 9.37
C ASN A 257 16.35 -3.04 8.55
N ASP A 258 16.56 -3.02 7.24
CA ASP A 258 15.62 -3.57 6.30
C ASP A 258 15.92 -5.02 5.97
N ARG A 259 14.86 -5.71 5.56
CA ARG A 259 14.91 -7.10 5.13
C ARG A 259 14.38 -7.21 3.71
N ILE A 260 15.30 -7.32 2.78
CA ILE A 260 14.99 -7.42 1.36
C ILE A 260 15.27 -8.83 0.87
N THR A 261 14.31 -9.39 0.12
CA THR A 261 14.44 -10.68 -0.52
C THR A 261 14.09 -10.58 -2.00
N GLY A 262 15.07 -10.84 -2.86
CA GLY A 262 14.93 -10.98 -4.31
C GLY A 262 14.32 -12.31 -4.73
N GLY A 263 14.41 -12.61 -6.02
CA GLY A 263 13.76 -13.76 -6.65
C GLY A 263 14.70 -14.60 -7.50
N SER A 264 14.34 -14.80 -8.76
CA SER A 264 15.14 -15.59 -9.70
C SER A 264 15.67 -14.78 -10.87
N ALA A 265 15.32 -13.50 -10.92
CA ALA A 265 15.70 -12.56 -11.95
C ALA A 265 16.97 -11.80 -11.53
N ALA A 266 17.53 -11.01 -12.43
CA ALA A 266 18.64 -10.14 -12.08
C ALA A 266 18.09 -8.84 -11.51
N GLU A 267 18.35 -8.57 -10.23
CA GLU A 267 17.70 -7.48 -9.49
C GLU A 267 18.68 -6.41 -8.98
N LEU A 268 18.15 -5.21 -8.73
CA LEU A 268 18.82 -4.17 -7.96
C LEU A 268 18.20 -4.11 -6.56
N LEU A 269 18.98 -4.45 -5.53
CA LEU A 269 18.52 -4.49 -4.14
C LEU A 269 19.34 -3.49 -3.33
N ILE A 270 18.67 -2.50 -2.73
CA ILE A 270 19.29 -1.40 -2.00
C ILE A 270 18.75 -1.43 -0.57
N GLY A 271 19.65 -1.56 0.41
CA GLY A 271 19.33 -1.62 1.83
C GLY A 271 18.57 -0.40 2.28
N ASP A 272 19.20 0.77 2.23
CA ASP A 272 18.58 2.04 2.62
C ASP A 272 17.91 2.79 1.44
N SER A 273 18.22 4.08 1.26
CA SER A 273 17.60 4.99 0.30
C SER A 273 18.34 5.09 -1.05
N ALA A 274 17.59 5.37 -2.12
CA ALA A 274 18.13 5.79 -3.42
C ALA A 274 18.03 7.32 -3.60
N ALA A 275 19.10 8.04 -3.26
CA ALA A 275 19.19 9.49 -3.40
C ALA A 275 20.63 10.00 -3.41
N ASP A 276 20.93 11.11 -4.09
CA ASP A 276 22.31 11.63 -4.15
C ASP A 276 22.80 12.19 -2.81
N ASN A 277 21.89 12.73 -1.98
CA ASN A 277 22.21 13.26 -0.66
C ASN A 277 21.48 12.47 0.41
N VAL A 278 22.23 11.68 1.18
CA VAL A 278 21.71 10.84 2.26
C VAL A 278 22.37 11.18 3.59
N THR A 279 21.67 10.90 4.69
CA THR A 279 22.10 11.35 6.03
C THR A 279 22.27 10.24 7.05
N LYS A 280 21.72 9.06 6.79
CA LYS A 280 21.73 7.90 7.69
C LYS A 280 21.82 6.61 6.88
N ALA A 281 22.13 5.53 7.58
CA ALA A 281 22.14 4.17 7.06
C ALA A 281 21.84 3.23 8.23
N GLY A 282 21.08 2.16 8.01
CA GLY A 282 20.68 1.17 9.00
C GLY A 282 21.30 -0.19 8.70
N LYS A 283 20.87 -1.26 9.38
CA LYS A 283 21.57 -2.56 9.32
C LYS A 283 20.77 -3.59 8.55
N ASP A 284 21.20 -3.86 7.34
CA ASP A 284 20.30 -4.50 6.40
C ASP A 284 20.62 -5.98 6.20
N VAL A 285 19.59 -6.72 5.81
CA VAL A 285 19.69 -8.13 5.45
C VAL A 285 19.09 -8.34 4.07
N ILE A 286 19.97 -8.43 3.08
CA ILE A 286 19.59 -8.55 1.67
C ILE A 286 19.93 -9.94 1.16
N ARG A 287 18.98 -10.55 0.45
CA ARG A 287 19.13 -11.88 -0.18
C ARG A 287 18.72 -11.81 -1.64
N GLY A 288 19.66 -11.90 -2.58
CA GLY A 288 19.37 -11.93 -4.02
C GLY A 288 18.58 -13.18 -4.43
N ARG A 289 18.96 -14.34 -3.87
CA ARG A 289 18.45 -15.69 -4.17
C ARG A 289 19.03 -16.22 -5.48
N GLY A 290 18.50 -15.88 -6.65
CA GLY A 290 19.07 -16.33 -7.92
C GLY A 290 18.94 -15.28 -9.00
N GLY A 291 19.80 -15.32 -10.01
CA GLY A 291 19.97 -14.21 -10.94
C GLY A 291 21.32 -13.54 -10.71
N ASN A 292 21.68 -12.60 -11.58
CA ASN A 292 22.94 -11.86 -11.46
C ASN A 292 22.64 -10.51 -10.82
N ASP A 293 22.76 -10.44 -9.50
CA ASP A 293 22.18 -9.37 -8.72
C ASP A 293 23.17 -8.25 -8.40
N GLN A 294 22.64 -7.05 -8.18
CA GLN A 294 23.37 -5.92 -7.62
C GLN A 294 22.81 -5.59 -6.24
N LEU A 295 23.61 -5.88 -5.21
CA LEU A 295 23.25 -5.67 -3.82
C LEU A 295 24.05 -4.49 -3.25
N PHE A 296 23.35 -3.49 -2.76
CA PHE A 296 23.91 -2.37 -2.01
C PHE A 296 23.43 -2.47 -0.57
N GLY A 297 24.36 -2.60 0.38
CA GLY A 297 24.05 -2.66 1.81
C GLY A 297 23.56 -1.34 2.37
N ASP A 298 24.02 -0.22 1.82
CA ASP A 298 23.60 1.12 2.20
C ASP A 298 22.97 1.85 0.99
N ASN A 299 22.72 3.13 1.19
CA ASN A 299 22.27 4.09 0.19
C ASN A 299 23.03 4.11 -1.15
N THR A 300 22.29 4.38 -2.24
CA THR A 300 22.84 4.62 -3.59
C THR A 300 22.49 6.00 -4.13
N ASN A 301 23.19 6.42 -5.19
CA ASN A 301 22.74 7.53 -6.02
C ASN A 301 21.38 7.22 -6.68
N VAL A 302 20.72 8.23 -7.23
CA VAL A 302 19.38 8.09 -7.86
C VAL A 302 19.33 7.11 -9.03
N ASP A 303 20.48 6.81 -9.65
CA ASP A 303 20.59 5.86 -10.75
C ASP A 303 20.89 4.42 -10.29
N GLY A 304 21.08 4.17 -8.99
CA GLY A 304 21.39 2.83 -8.46
C GLY A 304 22.73 2.27 -8.93
N THR A 305 23.70 3.13 -9.24
CA THR A 305 24.99 2.74 -9.87
C THR A 305 26.19 2.86 -8.93
N ALA A 306 26.05 3.59 -7.82
CA ALA A 306 27.12 3.78 -6.86
C ALA A 306 26.57 4.01 -5.45
N THR A 307 27.28 3.49 -4.44
CA THR A 307 27.06 3.81 -3.03
C THR A 307 27.33 5.29 -2.78
N VAL A 308 26.54 5.92 -1.90
CA VAL A 308 26.69 7.33 -1.55
C VAL A 308 26.60 7.55 -0.04
N GLY A 309 27.06 8.73 0.40
CA GLY A 309 27.05 9.08 1.82
C GLY A 309 28.29 8.60 2.58
N THR A 310 28.28 8.85 3.88
CA THR A 310 29.36 8.45 4.82
C THR A 310 28.82 7.77 6.08
N ALA A 311 27.49 7.73 6.23
CA ALA A 311 26.85 6.83 7.17
C ALA A 311 26.96 5.41 6.60
N GLY A 312 26.99 4.41 7.49
CA GLY A 312 27.06 3.02 7.09
C GLY A 312 26.42 2.10 8.11
N GLY A 313 25.72 1.13 7.58
CA GLY A 313 25.08 0.00 8.19
C GLY A 313 26.00 -1.13 8.57
N ARG A 314 25.49 -2.12 9.30
CA ARG A 314 26.25 -3.36 9.46
C ARG A 314 25.49 -4.46 8.75
N ASP A 315 25.85 -4.66 7.52
CA ASP A 315 24.95 -5.32 6.59
C ASP A 315 25.32 -6.77 6.39
N ARG A 316 24.33 -7.52 5.91
CA ARG A 316 24.44 -8.93 5.61
C ARG A 316 23.89 -9.16 4.22
N LEU A 317 24.81 -9.21 3.27
CA LEU A 317 24.51 -9.37 1.85
C LEU A 317 24.75 -10.82 1.45
N PHE A 318 23.72 -11.43 0.86
CA PHE A 318 23.78 -12.79 0.34
C PHE A 318 23.38 -12.73 -1.15
N GLY A 319 24.32 -12.93 -2.07
CA GLY A 319 24.03 -12.92 -3.51
C GLY A 319 23.12 -14.10 -3.87
N GLY A 320 23.66 -15.31 -3.79
CA GLY A 320 22.90 -16.52 -4.06
C GLY A 320 23.41 -17.19 -5.32
N GLU A 321 22.51 -17.73 -6.15
CA GLU A 321 22.87 -18.32 -7.42
C GLU A 321 22.99 -17.27 -8.52
N GLY A 322 24.21 -16.94 -8.94
CA GLY A 322 24.46 -16.18 -10.15
C GLY A 322 25.81 -15.50 -10.07
N ASP A 323 26.14 -14.67 -11.04
CA ASP A 323 27.35 -13.84 -10.95
C ASP A 323 26.96 -12.49 -10.32
N ASP A 324 27.15 -12.36 -9.01
CA ASP A 324 26.60 -11.25 -8.22
C ASP A 324 27.61 -10.12 -7.96
N THR A 325 27.10 -8.92 -7.72
CA THR A 325 27.87 -7.75 -7.28
C THR A 325 27.34 -7.25 -5.94
N LEU A 326 28.16 -7.33 -4.90
CA LEU A 326 27.81 -6.93 -3.53
C LEU A 326 28.69 -5.74 -3.11
N ARG A 327 28.07 -4.62 -2.71
CA ARG A 327 28.72 -3.42 -2.19
C ARG A 327 28.14 -3.05 -0.84
N ALA A 328 28.92 -3.18 0.23
CA ALA A 328 28.39 -3.10 1.59
C ALA A 328 28.48 -1.73 2.26
N GLY A 329 29.25 -0.78 1.71
CA GLY A 329 29.33 0.57 2.26
C GLY A 329 30.28 0.74 3.47
N PRO A 330 30.18 1.84 4.25
CA PRO A 330 31.27 2.29 5.13
C PRO A 330 31.50 1.53 6.45
N ALA A 331 30.67 0.57 6.86
CA ALA A 331 30.78 -0.05 8.19
C ALA A 331 31.49 -1.41 8.25
N ASN A 332 30.91 -2.50 8.78
CA ASN A 332 31.70 -3.74 8.98
C ASN A 332 30.85 -4.95 8.67
N ASP A 333 30.91 -5.37 7.43
CA ASP A 333 29.79 -6.06 6.83
C ASP A 333 30.12 -7.52 6.59
N LEU A 334 29.06 -8.30 6.39
CA LEU A 334 29.16 -9.68 5.95
C LEU A 334 28.67 -9.78 4.52
N LEU A 335 29.57 -10.11 3.61
CA LEU A 335 29.28 -10.36 2.22
C LEU A 335 29.44 -11.85 1.95
N ASP A 336 28.45 -12.45 1.31
CA ASP A 336 28.45 -13.85 0.94
C ASP A 336 27.95 -13.98 -0.50
N GLY A 337 28.88 -14.09 -1.46
CA GLY A 337 28.56 -14.12 -2.89
C GLY A 337 27.65 -15.29 -3.21
N GLY A 338 28.16 -16.51 -2.99
CA GLY A 338 27.36 -17.71 -3.18
C GLY A 338 28.06 -18.70 -4.09
N PRO A 339 27.33 -19.55 -4.83
CA PRO A 339 27.88 -20.26 -5.96
C PRO A 339 27.99 -19.35 -7.20
N GLN A 340 29.01 -19.60 -8.03
CA GLN A 340 29.36 -18.91 -9.30
C GLN A 340 30.36 -17.78 -9.07
N THR A 341 30.39 -16.73 -9.90
CA THR A 341 31.49 -15.76 -9.90
C THR A 341 31.03 -14.42 -9.34
N ASP A 342 31.43 -14.13 -8.12
CA ASP A 342 30.94 -12.98 -7.39
C ASP A 342 32.01 -11.90 -7.19
N PHE A 343 31.57 -10.65 -7.22
CA PHE A 343 32.34 -9.47 -6.86
C PHE A 343 31.84 -8.90 -5.53
N CYS A 344 32.69 -8.87 -4.51
CA CYS A 344 32.35 -8.38 -3.19
C CYS A 344 33.28 -7.22 -2.81
N ASP A 345 32.70 -6.03 -2.61
CA ASP A 345 33.39 -4.83 -2.15
C ASP A 345 32.84 -4.38 -0.79
N GLY A 346 33.70 -4.43 0.22
CA GLY A 346 33.39 -3.91 1.56
C GLY A 346 33.51 -2.38 1.67
N GLU A 347 33.85 -1.69 0.59
CA GLU A 347 33.96 -0.23 0.48
C GLU A 347 34.81 0.38 1.62
N ALA A 348 34.31 1.36 2.39
CA ALA A 348 35.10 2.06 3.40
C ALA A 348 35.22 1.32 4.75
N GLY A 349 34.61 0.13 4.86
CA GLY A 349 34.63 -0.68 6.07
C GLY A 349 36.00 -1.28 6.41
N ASN A 350 36.29 -1.43 7.71
CA ASN A 350 37.63 -1.84 8.18
C ASN A 350 37.70 -3.31 8.63
N HIS A 351 36.57 -3.97 8.82
CA HIS A 351 36.49 -5.37 9.26
C HIS A 351 35.45 -6.19 8.49
N ASN A 352 35.30 -5.91 7.20
CA ASN A 352 34.41 -6.64 6.33
C ASN A 352 34.86 -8.10 6.17
N VAL A 353 33.90 -9.00 6.18
CA VAL A 353 34.11 -10.44 5.95
C VAL A 353 33.42 -10.80 4.65
N ALA A 354 34.21 -11.20 3.66
CA ALA A 354 33.71 -11.74 2.41
C ALA A 354 33.85 -13.26 2.43
N VAL A 355 32.78 -13.98 2.14
CA VAL A 355 32.72 -15.44 2.07
C VAL A 355 32.26 -15.81 0.67
N ARG A 356 32.89 -16.84 0.05
CA ARG A 356 32.50 -17.31 -1.29
C ARG A 356 32.39 -16.15 -2.31
N CYS A 357 33.47 -15.39 -2.44
CA CYS A 357 33.60 -14.34 -3.44
C CYS A 357 34.91 -14.55 -4.21
N GLU A 358 34.84 -14.61 -5.53
CA GLU A 358 35.97 -14.82 -6.43
C GLU A 358 36.81 -13.56 -6.55
N THR A 359 36.16 -12.39 -6.49
CA THR A 359 36.81 -11.09 -6.44
C THR A 359 36.42 -10.36 -5.16
N VAL A 360 37.43 -9.92 -4.40
CA VAL A 360 37.23 -9.22 -3.12
C VAL A 360 38.01 -7.92 -3.11
N GLU A 361 37.30 -6.82 -2.85
CA GLU A 361 37.86 -5.50 -2.56
C GLU A 361 37.46 -5.08 -1.13
N ASN A 362 38.37 -4.38 -0.44
CA ASN A 362 38.15 -3.82 0.91
C ASN A 362 37.53 -4.76 1.96
N ALA A 363 37.77 -6.07 1.85
CA ALA A 363 37.29 -7.07 2.79
C ALA A 363 38.28 -8.23 2.98
N VAL A 364 38.12 -8.97 4.07
CA VAL A 364 38.90 -10.17 4.35
C VAL A 364 38.16 -11.39 3.80
N GLY A 365 38.66 -11.96 2.71
CA GLY A 365 38.14 -13.20 2.12
C GLY A 365 38.32 -14.42 3.04
N ARG A 366 37.29 -15.26 3.13
CA ARG A 366 37.27 -16.52 3.90
C ARG A 366 36.74 -17.71 3.11
#